data_AF-A0A151SM69-F1
#
_entry.id   AF-A0A151SM69-F1
#
_cell.length_a   1.000
_cell.length_b   1.000
_cell.length_c   1.000
_cell.angle_alpha   90.00
_cell.angle_beta   90.00
_cell.angle_gamma   90.00
#
_symmetry.space_group_name_H-M   'P 1'
#
loop_
_entity.id
_entity.type
_entity.pdbx_description
1 polymer ?
#
loop_
_entity_poly.entity_id
_entity_poly.type
_entity_poly.pdbx_seq_one_letter_code
_entity_poly.pdbx_strand_id
1 'polypeptide(L)'
;MARESGVGSSAPAKSKGNVRGKAVATGTTAAEKKKAENPPKDLVPDVSGYDWVRRDVGEFQSVFKSFLEINAIRRTHRICESSISKFVCLEPCWPDERVYMGSSSDPPHFYVYQCIFRDLGVCLPFTQFECDFLNFINSAPC
;
A
#
# COMPACT_ATOMS: atom_id res chain seq x y z
N MET A 1 34.30 -28.53 23.80
CA MET A 1 35.63 -28.80 24.38
C MET A 1 36.50 -29.43 23.32
N ALA A 2 37.75 -28.96 23.18
CA ALA A 2 38.78 -29.23 22.16
C ALA A 2 38.43 -28.67 20.75
N ARG A 3 39.27 -27.93 20.00
CA ARG A 3 40.74 -27.80 19.88
C ARG A 3 41.15 -26.36 19.42
N GLU A 4 42.44 -26.09 19.62
CA GLU A 4 43.33 -24.96 19.25
C GLU A 4 43.16 -24.42 17.81
N SER A 5 43.59 -23.19 17.47
CA SER A 5 44.98 -22.87 17.09
C SER A 5 45.14 -21.36 16.81
N GLY A 6 46.28 -20.77 17.18
CA GLY A 6 46.60 -19.35 16.95
C GLY A 6 47.67 -19.09 15.87
N VAL A 7 48.20 -17.84 15.93
CA VAL A 7 49.35 -17.25 15.20
C VAL A 7 49.04 -16.89 13.75
N GLY A 8 49.40 -15.76 13.14
CA GLY A 8 50.25 -14.58 13.32
C GLY A 8 50.15 -13.83 11.95
N SER A 9 50.59 -12.61 11.66
CA SER A 9 51.83 -11.91 12.00
C SER A 9 51.86 -10.56 11.24
N SER A 10 52.56 -9.59 11.84
CA SER A 10 53.47 -8.56 11.27
C SER A 10 53.04 -7.46 10.26
N ALA A 11 53.37 -6.22 10.67
CA ALA A 11 53.58 -4.95 9.94
C ALA A 11 54.89 -4.98 9.07
N PRO A 12 55.47 -3.90 8.42
CA PRO A 12 55.52 -2.48 8.84
C PRO A 12 55.68 -1.33 7.77
N ALA A 13 55.65 -0.08 8.27
CA ALA A 13 56.55 1.08 8.05
C ALA A 13 56.52 2.07 6.82
N LYS A 14 56.36 3.37 7.19
CA LYS A 14 57.13 4.62 6.84
C LYS A 14 57.10 5.13 5.37
N SER A 15 57.14 6.42 5.00
CA SER A 15 57.66 7.66 5.61
C SER A 15 57.05 8.91 4.91
N LYS A 16 56.67 9.98 5.65
CA LYS A 16 57.32 11.33 5.77
C LYS A 16 57.49 12.19 4.50
N GLY A 17 56.95 13.41 4.54
CA GLY A 17 57.42 14.56 3.75
C GLY A 17 56.45 15.74 3.75
N ASN A 18 56.69 16.75 4.58
CA ASN A 18 55.90 17.98 4.71
C ASN A 18 56.76 19.17 4.25
N VAL A 19 56.36 19.95 3.24
CA VAL A 19 56.78 21.37 3.10
C VAL A 19 55.67 22.21 2.47
N ARG A 20 55.47 23.35 3.12
CA ARG A 20 54.52 24.45 3.01
C ARG A 20 54.69 25.33 1.76
N GLY A 21 53.57 25.77 1.19
CA GLY A 21 53.49 26.92 0.26
C GLY A 21 52.08 27.53 0.26
N LYS A 22 51.96 28.80 0.67
CA LYS A 22 50.72 29.60 0.62
C LYS A 22 50.62 30.30 -0.74
N ALA A 23 49.44 30.31 -1.37
CA ALA A 23 48.93 31.44 -2.13
C ALA A 23 47.40 31.29 -2.34
N VAL A 24 46.70 32.40 -2.16
CA VAL A 24 45.26 32.59 -2.35
C VAL A 24 45.00 33.00 -3.80
N ALA A 25 44.00 32.42 -4.46
CA ALA A 25 43.28 33.08 -5.55
C ALA A 25 41.86 32.50 -5.72
N THR A 26 40.93 33.44 -5.74
CA THR A 26 39.49 33.46 -5.96
C THR A 26 38.99 32.63 -7.15
N GLY A 27 37.84 31.98 -7.02
CA GLY A 27 37.17 31.26 -8.12
C GLY A 27 35.69 30.99 -7.84
N THR A 28 34.89 32.03 -8.08
CA THR A 28 33.46 32.13 -8.40
C THR A 28 32.59 30.86 -8.45
N THR A 29 31.50 30.92 -7.70
CA THR A 29 30.28 30.09 -7.79
C THR A 29 29.61 30.16 -9.16
N ALA A 30 29.30 29.02 -9.75
CA ALA A 30 28.18 28.88 -10.69
C ALA A 30 27.38 27.65 -10.29
N ALA A 31 26.17 27.89 -9.78
CA ALA A 31 25.23 26.89 -9.35
C ALA A 31 24.84 26.00 -10.54
N GLU A 32 25.13 24.70 -10.42
CA GLU A 32 24.50 23.69 -11.23
C GLU A 32 23.00 23.71 -10.92
N LYS A 33 22.19 24.25 -11.84
CA LYS A 33 20.74 24.11 -11.81
C LYS A 33 20.43 22.61 -11.89
N LYS A 34 20.27 21.97 -10.74
CA LYS A 34 19.52 20.71 -10.66
C LYS A 34 18.14 21.00 -11.24
N LYS A 35 17.92 20.51 -12.45
CA LYS A 35 16.58 20.32 -13.02
C LYS A 35 15.82 19.53 -11.96
N ALA A 36 14.86 20.16 -11.32
CA ALA A 36 13.92 19.47 -10.46
C ALA A 36 13.20 18.45 -11.36
N GLU A 37 13.69 17.23 -11.31
CA GLU A 37 13.00 16.08 -11.85
C GLU A 37 11.74 15.95 -11.00
N ASN A 38 10.61 16.40 -11.55
CA ASN A 38 9.33 16.10 -10.95
C ASN A 38 9.24 14.58 -10.85
N PRO A 39 8.86 14.01 -9.70
CA PRO A 39 8.61 12.58 -9.63
C PRO A 39 7.55 12.22 -10.68
N PRO A 40 7.55 10.97 -11.19
CA PRO A 40 6.55 10.53 -12.14
C PRO A 40 5.19 10.89 -11.58
N LYS A 41 4.41 11.66 -12.34
CA LYS A 41 2.99 11.83 -12.06
C LYS A 41 2.37 10.47 -12.35
N ASP A 42 2.43 9.58 -11.38
CA ASP A 42 1.67 8.35 -11.43
C ASP A 42 0.21 8.77 -11.57
N LEU A 43 -0.33 8.31 -12.69
CA LEU A 43 -1.64 8.59 -13.22
C LEU A 43 -2.67 7.98 -12.27
N VAL A 44 -2.95 8.61 -11.13
CA VAL A 44 -4.26 8.44 -10.52
C VAL A 44 -5.18 9.27 -11.39
N PRO A 45 -6.13 8.65 -12.13
CA PRO A 45 -7.13 9.43 -12.84
C PRO A 45 -7.79 10.34 -11.81
N ASP A 46 -7.81 11.63 -12.10
CA ASP A 46 -8.61 12.58 -11.33
C ASP A 46 -10.08 12.24 -11.60
N VAL A 47 -10.61 11.28 -10.84
CA VAL A 47 -11.98 10.82 -11.01
C VAL A 47 -12.87 11.88 -10.40
N SER A 48 -13.44 12.72 -11.27
CA SER A 48 -14.41 13.75 -10.92
C SER A 48 -15.51 13.18 -10.01
N GLY A 49 -15.81 13.88 -8.91
CA GLY A 49 -16.78 13.45 -7.90
C GLY A 49 -16.19 12.76 -6.66
N TYR A 50 -14.87 12.53 -6.63
CA TYR A 50 -14.17 11.90 -5.50
C TYR A 50 -13.10 12.80 -4.84
N ASP A 51 -13.21 14.12 -4.98
CA ASP A 51 -12.24 15.10 -4.43
C ASP A 51 -12.10 15.04 -2.90
N TRP A 52 -13.11 14.50 -2.22
CA TRP A 52 -13.11 14.30 -0.77
C TRP A 52 -12.21 13.14 -0.31
N VAL A 53 -11.81 12.26 -1.24
CA VAL A 53 -10.97 11.10 -0.95
C VAL A 53 -9.52 11.55 -0.81
N ARG A 54 -8.88 11.12 0.27
CA ARG A 54 -7.45 11.42 0.45
C ARG A 54 -6.63 10.75 -0.65
N ARG A 55 -5.62 11.46 -1.18
CA ARG A 55 -4.78 10.99 -2.29
C ARG A 55 -4.16 9.62 -2.05
N ASP A 56 -3.69 9.36 -0.83
CA ASP A 56 -3.08 8.08 -0.46
C ASP A 56 -4.06 6.91 -0.57
N VAL A 57 -5.36 7.14 -0.34
CA VAL A 57 -6.40 6.11 -0.51
C VAL A 57 -6.55 5.73 -2.00
N GLY A 58 -6.34 6.68 -2.91
CA GLY A 58 -6.37 6.47 -4.37
C GLY A 58 -5.25 5.58 -4.92
N GLU A 59 -4.18 5.38 -4.17
CA GLU A 59 -3.01 4.60 -4.59
C GLU A 59 -3.19 3.09 -4.32
N PHE A 60 -4.12 2.71 -3.44
CA PHE A 60 -4.36 1.31 -3.09
C PHE A 60 -5.19 0.59 -4.15
N GLN A 61 -4.50 -0.23 -4.96
CA GLN A 61 -5.14 -1.16 -5.89
C GLN A 61 -5.46 -2.50 -5.22
N SER A 62 -6.41 -3.24 -5.80
CA SER A 62 -6.67 -4.62 -5.39
C SER A 62 -5.39 -5.47 -5.52
N VAL A 63 -5.09 -6.22 -4.46
CA VAL A 63 -4.04 -7.25 -4.45
C VAL A 63 -4.49 -8.52 -5.19
N PHE A 64 -5.80 -8.70 -5.38
CA PHE A 64 -6.37 -9.83 -6.11
C PHE A 64 -6.46 -9.48 -7.58
N LYS A 65 -5.84 -10.31 -8.42
CA LYS A 65 -5.79 -10.17 -9.87
C LYS A 65 -6.54 -11.28 -10.59
N SER A 66 -6.97 -12.32 -9.86
CA SER A 66 -7.68 -13.46 -10.47
C SER A 66 -8.80 -14.03 -9.60
N PHE A 67 -9.74 -14.70 -10.28
CA PHE A 67 -10.81 -15.46 -9.65
C PHE A 67 -10.30 -16.59 -8.75
N LEU A 68 -9.13 -17.16 -9.05
CA LEU A 68 -8.52 -18.21 -8.22
C LEU A 68 -8.14 -17.69 -6.82
N GLU A 69 -7.57 -16.49 -6.75
CA GLU A 69 -7.18 -15.86 -5.48
C GLU A 69 -8.41 -15.49 -4.65
N ILE A 70 -9.45 -14.94 -5.28
CA ILE A 70 -10.71 -14.63 -4.62
C ILE A 70 -11.39 -15.91 -4.10
N ASN A 71 -11.39 -16.99 -4.87
CA ASN A 71 -11.91 -18.28 -4.40
C ASN A 71 -11.12 -18.85 -3.22
N ALA A 72 -9.80 -18.64 -3.17
CA ALA A 72 -9.00 -19.03 -2.02
C ALA A 72 -9.44 -18.27 -0.75
N ILE A 73 -9.70 -16.96 -0.86
CA ILE A 73 -10.24 -16.15 0.24
C ILE A 73 -11.61 -16.67 0.69
N ARG A 74 -12.52 -16.92 -0.25
CA ARG A 74 -13.86 -17.42 0.04
C ARG A 74 -13.86 -18.76 0.79
N ARG A 75 -12.86 -19.61 0.55
CA ARG A 75 -12.73 -20.91 1.23
C ARG A 75 -12.07 -20.82 2.61
N THR A 76 -11.23 -19.80 2.83
CA THR A 76 -10.42 -19.67 4.05
C THR A 76 -11.07 -18.74 5.07
N HIS A 77 -11.93 -17.83 4.64
CA HIS A 77 -12.57 -16.83 5.50
C HIS A 77 -14.08 -16.94 5.44
N ARG A 78 -14.73 -16.65 6.56
CA ARG A 78 -16.19 -16.62 6.68
C ARG A 78 -16.73 -15.28 6.17
N ILE A 79 -16.85 -15.15 4.84
CA ILE A 79 -17.31 -13.91 4.19
C ILE A 79 -18.82 -13.68 4.40
N CYS A 80 -19.60 -14.75 4.30
CA CYS A 80 -21.05 -14.72 4.43
C CYS A 80 -21.56 -16.00 5.07
N GLU A 81 -22.80 -15.94 5.58
CA GLU A 81 -23.50 -17.11 6.07
C GLU A 81 -23.77 -18.12 4.95
N SER A 82 -23.70 -19.41 5.28
CA SER A 82 -23.93 -20.51 4.34
C SER A 82 -25.31 -20.46 3.69
N SER A 83 -26.31 -19.90 4.39
CA SER A 83 -27.69 -19.72 3.91
C SER A 83 -27.77 -18.81 2.68
N ILE A 84 -26.90 -17.79 2.62
CA ILE A 84 -26.92 -16.75 1.58
C ILE A 84 -25.75 -16.85 0.59
N SER A 85 -24.81 -17.77 0.78
CA SER A 85 -23.58 -17.83 -0.01
C SER A 85 -23.80 -17.96 -1.52
N LYS A 86 -24.94 -18.52 -1.94
CA LYS A 86 -25.32 -18.65 -3.35
C LYS A 86 -25.80 -17.34 -3.99
N PHE A 87 -26.13 -16.33 -3.19
CA PHE A 87 -26.60 -15.02 -3.63
C PHE A 87 -25.48 -13.96 -3.60
N VAL A 88 -24.31 -14.29 -3.04
CA VAL A 88 -23.15 -13.40 -2.94
C VAL A 88 -22.09 -13.84 -3.94
N CYS A 89 -21.73 -12.94 -4.86
CA CYS A 89 -20.56 -13.08 -5.72
C CYS A 89 -19.39 -12.28 -5.14
N LEU A 90 -18.18 -12.80 -5.29
CA LEU A 90 -16.94 -12.07 -5.00
C LEU A 90 -16.13 -12.04 -6.28
N GLU A 91 -15.67 -10.85 -6.66
CA GLU A 91 -14.85 -10.64 -7.85
C GLU A 91 -13.63 -9.79 -7.51
N PRO A 92 -12.50 -10.00 -8.21
CA PRO A 92 -11.35 -9.13 -8.06
C PRO A 92 -11.68 -7.75 -8.66
N CYS A 93 -11.29 -6.67 -7.97
CA CYS A 93 -11.43 -5.34 -8.53
C CYS A 93 -10.43 -5.13 -9.66
N TRP A 94 -10.85 -4.42 -10.70
CA TRP A 94 -10.02 -4.01 -11.81
C TRP A 94 -8.95 -3.00 -11.38
N PRO A 95 -7.85 -2.83 -12.15
CA PRO A 95 -6.76 -1.93 -11.78
C PRO A 95 -7.16 -0.46 -11.60
N ASP A 96 -8.26 -0.04 -12.20
CA ASP A 96 -8.86 1.30 -12.15
C ASP A 96 -9.99 1.44 -11.14
N GLU A 97 -10.48 0.33 -10.56
CA GLU A 97 -11.50 0.34 -9.51
C GLU A 97 -10.89 0.60 -8.14
N ARG A 98 -11.64 1.32 -7.28
CA ARG A 98 -11.21 1.68 -5.92
C ARG A 98 -12.33 1.51 -4.92
N VAL A 99 -11.97 1.23 -3.67
CA VAL A 99 -12.94 0.94 -2.59
C VAL A 99 -13.89 2.11 -2.29
N TYR A 100 -13.45 3.35 -2.53
CA TYR A 100 -14.28 4.54 -2.33
C TYR A 100 -15.28 4.80 -3.46
N MET A 101 -15.19 4.07 -4.57
CA MET A 101 -16.09 4.26 -5.71
C MET A 101 -17.48 3.74 -5.35
N GLY A 102 -18.50 4.51 -5.69
CA GLY A 102 -19.88 4.04 -5.61
C GLY A 102 -20.17 3.08 -6.76
N SER A 103 -20.95 2.04 -6.51
CA SER A 103 -21.52 1.21 -7.58
C SER A 103 -22.76 1.89 -8.17
N SER A 104 -22.83 2.02 -9.48
CA SER A 104 -24.07 2.40 -10.18
C SER A 104 -24.59 1.29 -11.11
N SER A 105 -24.10 0.05 -10.95
CA SER A 105 -24.43 -1.06 -11.83
C SER A 105 -25.58 -1.92 -11.32
N ASP A 106 -26.14 -2.71 -12.23
CA ASP A 106 -27.04 -3.84 -11.94
C ASP A 106 -26.34 -5.14 -12.38
N PRO A 107 -26.15 -6.15 -11.50
CA PRO A 107 -26.59 -6.21 -10.11
C PRO A 107 -25.85 -5.22 -9.18
N PRO A 108 -26.46 -4.87 -8.04
CA PRO A 108 -25.82 -4.01 -7.05
C PRO A 108 -24.59 -4.72 -6.47
N HIS A 109 -23.48 -3.99 -6.36
CA HIS A 109 -22.24 -4.47 -5.75
C HIS A 109 -21.65 -3.39 -4.86
N PHE A 110 -20.62 -3.73 -4.10
CA PHE A 110 -19.84 -2.73 -3.39
C PHE A 110 -18.40 -3.22 -3.31
N TYR A 111 -17.48 -2.27 -3.25
CA TYR A 111 -16.08 -2.58 -3.05
C TYR A 111 -15.77 -2.63 -1.57
N VAL A 112 -14.87 -3.53 -1.17
CA VAL A 112 -14.53 -3.74 0.24
C VAL A 112 -13.11 -4.26 0.38
N TYR A 113 -12.41 -3.79 1.41
CA TYR A 113 -11.09 -4.31 1.73
C TYR A 113 -11.18 -5.72 2.33
N GLN A 114 -10.27 -6.61 1.94
CA GLN A 114 -10.22 -7.98 2.50
C GLN A 114 -10.10 -8.02 4.03
N CYS A 115 -9.48 -7.01 4.64
CA CYS A 115 -9.25 -6.94 6.08
C CYS A 115 -10.55 -6.90 6.88
N ILE A 116 -11.64 -6.41 6.28
CA ILE A 116 -12.97 -6.42 6.91
C ILE A 116 -13.40 -7.86 7.22
N PHE A 117 -13.16 -8.79 6.31
CA PHE A 117 -13.51 -10.20 6.53
C PHE A 117 -12.42 -10.96 7.27
N ARG A 118 -11.14 -10.74 6.92
CA ARG A 118 -10.01 -11.49 7.48
C ARG A 118 -9.68 -11.08 8.91
N ASP A 119 -9.52 -9.78 9.14
CA ASP A 119 -8.96 -9.25 10.38
C ASP A 119 -10.07 -8.86 11.36
N LEU A 120 -11.17 -8.27 10.86
CA LEU A 120 -12.31 -7.85 11.70
C LEU A 120 -13.37 -8.95 11.87
N GLY A 121 -13.32 -10.02 11.07
CA GLY A 121 -14.26 -11.14 11.19
C GLY A 121 -15.71 -10.80 10.85
N VAL A 122 -15.93 -9.69 10.15
CA VAL A 122 -17.26 -9.27 9.70
C VAL A 122 -17.81 -10.32 8.72
N CYS A 123 -19.11 -10.63 8.82
CA CYS A 123 -19.76 -11.66 8.02
C CYS A 123 -21.08 -11.12 7.47
N LEU A 124 -21.36 -11.38 6.20
CA LEU A 124 -22.63 -10.97 5.56
C LEU A 124 -23.75 -12.00 5.80
N PRO A 125 -25.02 -11.58 5.87
CA PRO A 125 -25.45 -10.18 5.91
C PRO A 125 -25.13 -9.58 7.28
N PHE A 126 -24.97 -8.25 7.35
CA PHE A 126 -24.88 -7.59 8.65
C PHE A 126 -26.17 -7.81 9.45
N THR A 127 -26.01 -8.04 10.74
CA THR A 127 -27.12 -8.07 11.69
C THR A 127 -27.80 -6.71 11.76
N GLN A 128 -29.06 -6.68 12.21
CA GLN A 128 -29.77 -5.42 12.41
C GLN A 128 -28.99 -4.47 13.33
N PHE A 129 -28.36 -5.01 14.39
CA PHE A 129 -27.52 -4.23 15.29
C PHE A 129 -26.32 -3.59 14.56
N GLU A 130 -25.62 -4.33 13.70
CA GLU A 130 -24.50 -3.79 12.92
C GLU A 130 -24.96 -2.71 11.96
N CYS A 131 -26.09 -2.91 11.27
CA CYS A 131 -26.69 -1.88 10.42
C CYS A 131 -27.06 -0.62 11.22
N ASP A 132 -27.74 -0.77 12.35
CA ASP A 132 -28.14 0.34 13.22
C ASP A 132 -26.91 1.08 13.79
N PHE A 133 -25.88 0.33 14.17
CA PHE A 133 -24.61 0.89 14.64
C PHE A 133 -23.92 1.69 13.52
N LEU A 134 -23.80 1.12 12.32
CA LEU A 134 -23.19 1.79 11.16
C LEU A 134 -23.97 3.06 10.77
N ASN A 135 -25.30 3.04 10.85
CA ASN A 135 -26.14 4.22 10.65
C ASN A 135 -25.93 5.26 11.75
N PHE A 136 -25.87 4.84 13.02
CA PHE A 136 -25.63 5.74 14.15
C PHE A 136 -24.30 6.49 14.04
N ILE A 137 -23.25 5.82 13.53
CA ILE A 137 -21.94 6.45 13.29
C ILE A 137 -21.82 7.12 11.90
N ASN A 138 -22.93 7.31 11.17
CA ASN A 138 -22.98 7.90 9.83
C ASN A 138 -22.04 7.22 8.81
N SER A 139 -21.85 5.91 8.94
CA SER A 139 -20.97 5.10 8.06
C SER A 139 -21.72 4.20 7.08
N ALA A 140 -23.04 4.10 7.19
CA ALA A 140 -23.90 3.50 6.17
C ALA A 140 -24.91 4.53 5.65
N PRO A 141 -25.23 4.51 4.34
CA PRO A 141 -26.29 5.35 3.79
C PRO A 141 -27.64 4.93 4.38
N CYS A 142 -28.46 5.95 4.70
CA CYS A 142 -29.81 5.81 5.25
C CYS A 142 -30.83 5.26 4.24
#